data_AF-I4DQU3-F1
#
_entry.id   AF-I4DQU3-F1
#
_cell.length_a   1.000
_cell.length_b   1.000
_cell.length_c   1.000
_cell.angle_alpha   90.00
_cell.angle_beta   90.00
_cell.angle_gamma   90.00
#
_symmetry.space_group_name_H-M   'P 1'
#
loop_
_entity.id
_entity.type
_entity.pdbx_description
1 polymer ?
#
loop_
_entity_poly.entity_id
_entity_poly.type
_entity_poly.pdbx_seq_one_letter_code
_entity_poly.pdbx_strand_id
1 'polypeptide(L)'
;MVSDMGEDLPILKGILNRVVKYHNAPVRFGRVPKREKARILAAMQQSSSSRAHEQAAAAELEDAPRLLARVVRAHLDTCEFTRDRVAAMRARARDCPTYSQPTLACPLNPAPELQSEKEFSQRFAHVIRGVIDFAGLIPGFQLLTQDDKFTRKMTNS
;
A
#
# COMPACT_ATOMS: atom_id res chain seq x y z
N MET A 1 -9.29 -10.10 -2.40
CA MET A 1 -9.12 -11.56 -2.31
C MET A 1 -9.08 -11.90 -0.83
N VAL A 2 -9.83 -12.93 -0.44
CA VAL A 2 -9.97 -13.33 0.96
C VAL A 2 -8.64 -13.91 1.38
N SER A 3 -7.87 -13.14 2.16
CA SER A 3 -6.62 -13.62 2.75
C SER A 3 -6.95 -14.84 3.59
N ASP A 4 -6.41 -15.96 3.16
CA ASP A 4 -6.47 -17.26 3.78
C ASP A 4 -5.80 -17.22 5.15
N MET A 5 -6.58 -16.83 6.16
CA MET A 5 -6.22 -16.91 7.58
C MET A 5 -6.78 -18.22 8.21
N GLY A 6 -7.11 -19.21 7.37
CA GLY A 6 -7.78 -20.45 7.76
C GLY A 6 -6.90 -21.68 7.86
N GLU A 7 -5.59 -21.57 7.66
CA GLU A 7 -4.66 -22.70 7.63
C GLU A 7 -4.01 -23.02 8.99
N ASP A 8 -4.03 -22.11 9.96
CA ASP A 8 -3.21 -22.26 11.19
C ASP A 8 -3.90 -22.86 12.43
N LEU A 9 -5.20 -23.21 12.37
CA LEU A 9 -5.89 -23.93 13.45
C LEU A 9 -6.45 -25.27 12.96
N PRO A 10 -5.59 -26.31 12.82
CA PRO A 10 -6.00 -27.62 12.31
C PRO A 10 -7.08 -28.29 13.18
N ILE A 11 -7.17 -27.91 14.47
CA ILE A 11 -8.15 -28.44 15.41
C ILE A 11 -9.55 -27.89 15.10
N LEU A 12 -9.71 -26.59 14.86
CA LEU A 12 -11.02 -26.02 14.54
C LEU A 12 -11.51 -26.48 13.16
N LYS A 13 -10.61 -26.58 12.18
CA LYS A 13 -10.94 -27.05 10.81
C LYS A 13 -11.39 -28.52 10.81
N GLY A 14 -10.74 -29.36 11.63
CA GLY A 14 -11.11 -30.76 11.79
C GLY A 14 -12.45 -30.98 12.49
N ILE A 15 -12.81 -30.13 13.47
CA ILE A 15 -14.10 -30.17 14.16
C ILE A 15 -15.25 -29.81 13.21
N LEU A 16 -15.06 -28.79 12.35
CA LEU A 16 -16.06 -28.39 11.37
C LEU A 16 -16.31 -29.45 10.29
N ASN A 17 -15.25 -30.14 9.85
CA ASN A 17 -15.32 -31.10 8.74
C ASN A 17 -15.51 -32.56 9.17
N ARG A 18 -15.71 -32.84 10.48
CA ARG A 18 -15.81 -34.20 11.07
C ARG A 18 -14.68 -35.17 10.69
N VAL A 19 -13.54 -34.68 10.21
CA VAL A 19 -12.36 -35.49 9.88
C VAL A 19 -11.24 -35.07 10.82
N VAL A 20 -11.20 -35.66 12.02
CA VAL A 20 -10.08 -35.49 12.94
C VAL A 20 -9.38 -36.84 13.14
N LYS A 21 -8.24 -37.03 12.46
CA LYS A 21 -7.28 -38.08 12.81
C LYS A 21 -6.34 -37.52 13.88
N TYR A 22 -6.61 -37.86 15.14
CA TYR A 22 -5.74 -37.51 16.26
C TYR A 22 -4.50 -38.40 16.25
N HIS A 23 -3.36 -37.87 15.80
CA HIS A 23 -2.08 -38.44 16.25
C HIS A 23 -1.95 -38.13 17.76
N ASN A 24 -2.20 -39.19 18.53
CA ASN A 24 -2.28 -39.31 19.99
C ASN A 24 -1.61 -38.21 20.85
N ALA A 25 -2.42 -37.27 21.34
CA ALA A 25 -2.28 -36.69 22.66
C ALA A 25 -3.69 -36.57 23.29
N PRO A 26 -3.97 -37.15 24.47
CA PRO A 26 -5.30 -37.09 25.08
C PRO A 26 -5.69 -35.64 25.42
N VAL A 27 -6.73 -35.12 24.75
CA VAL A 27 -7.28 -33.79 25.06
C VAL A 27 -8.36 -33.97 26.14
N ARG A 28 -8.10 -33.56 27.38
CA ARG A 28 -9.16 -33.45 28.40
C ARG A 28 -9.84 -32.10 28.22
N PHE A 29 -11.18 -32.11 28.15
CA PHE A 29 -11.99 -30.90 28.16
C PHE A 29 -11.53 -29.93 29.26
N GLY A 30 -11.38 -28.66 28.89
CA GLY A 30 -10.90 -27.60 29.79
C GLY A 30 -9.38 -27.41 29.88
N ARG A 31 -8.55 -28.33 29.36
CA ARG A 31 -7.09 -28.16 29.33
C ARG A 31 -6.59 -27.88 27.91
N VAL A 32 -6.12 -26.64 27.69
CA VAL A 32 -5.46 -26.24 26.44
C VAL A 32 -3.97 -26.66 26.52
N PRO A 33 -3.45 -27.44 25.54
CA PRO A 33 -2.03 -27.78 25.49
C PRO A 33 -1.13 -26.53 25.52
N LYS A 34 0.04 -26.60 26.15
CA LYS A 34 0.94 -25.43 26.33
C LYS A 34 1.28 -24.73 25.01
N ARG A 35 1.51 -25.50 23.94
CA ARG A 35 1.76 -24.99 22.58
C ARG A 35 0.54 -24.24 22.02
N GLU A 36 -0.65 -24.78 22.23
CA GLU A 36 -1.89 -24.17 21.74
C GLU A 36 -2.26 -22.92 22.56
N LYS A 37 -2.04 -22.94 23.88
CA LYS A 37 -2.19 -21.74 24.74
C LYS A 37 -1.26 -20.62 24.26
N ALA A 38 -0.01 -20.94 23.91
CA ALA A 38 0.93 -19.96 23.38
C ALA A 38 0.47 -19.39 22.03
N ARG A 39 -0.05 -20.23 21.12
CA ARG A 39 -0.62 -19.78 19.85
C ARG A 39 -1.82 -18.86 20.04
N ILE A 40 -2.75 -19.22 20.91
CA ILE A 40 -3.94 -18.41 21.20
C ILE A 40 -3.52 -17.05 21.79
N LEU A 41 -2.59 -17.03 22.76
CA LEU A 41 -2.08 -15.79 23.33
C LEU A 41 -1.39 -14.91 22.28
N ALA A 42 -0.59 -15.50 21.38
CA ALA A 42 0.02 -14.77 20.28
C ALA A 42 -1.03 -14.17 19.33
N ALA A 43 -2.08 -14.94 18.98
CA ALA A 43 -3.18 -14.45 18.14
C ALA A 43 -4.00 -13.34 18.83
N MET A 44 -4.21 -13.43 20.15
CA MET A 44 -4.87 -12.38 20.94
C MET A 44 -4.03 -11.10 21.01
N GLN A 45 -2.72 -11.23 21.20
CA GLN A 45 -1.80 -10.08 21.19
C GLN A 45 -1.72 -9.43 19.80
N GLN A 46 -1.70 -10.23 18.74
CA GLN A 46 -1.74 -9.73 17.36
C GLN A 46 -3.06 -8.99 17.08
N SER A 47 -4.21 -9.60 17.39
CA SER A 47 -5.52 -8.97 17.15
C SER A 47 -5.75 -7.69 17.95
N SER A 48 -5.25 -7.61 19.19
CA SER A 48 -5.29 -6.37 19.98
C SER A 48 -4.38 -5.28 19.38
N SER A 49 -3.18 -5.65 18.91
CA SER A 49 -2.28 -4.71 18.24
C SER A 49 -2.87 -4.19 16.92
N SER A 50 -3.51 -5.04 16.11
CA SER A 50 -4.16 -4.65 14.86
C SER A 50 -5.30 -3.66 15.10
N ARG A 51 -6.18 -3.94 16.07
CA ARG A 51 -7.27 -3.02 16.44
C ARG A 51 -6.77 -1.68 16.94
N ALA A 52 -5.71 -1.67 17.75
CA ALA A 52 -5.11 -0.43 18.22
C ALA A 52 -4.56 0.41 17.05
N HIS A 53 -3.95 -0.25 16.05
CA HIS A 53 -3.45 0.41 14.85
C HIS A 53 -4.57 0.99 13.97
N GLU A 54 -5.67 0.25 13.80
CA GLU A 54 -6.87 0.72 13.10
C GLU A 54 -7.50 1.94 13.80
N GLN A 55 -7.61 1.89 15.12
CA GLN A 55 -8.20 2.96 15.91
C GLN A 55 -7.34 4.22 15.91
N ALA A 56 -6.02 4.08 15.95
CA ALA A 56 -5.09 5.19 15.79
C ALA A 56 -5.22 5.83 14.39
N ALA A 57 -5.29 5.02 13.33
CA ALA A 57 -5.48 5.52 11.98
C ALA A 57 -6.81 6.24 11.78
N ALA A 58 -7.90 5.73 12.39
CA ALA A 58 -9.20 6.38 12.36
C ALA A 58 -9.16 7.76 13.02
N ALA A 59 -8.52 7.87 14.20
CA ALA A 59 -8.35 9.14 14.89
C ALA A 59 -7.50 10.14 14.08
N GLU A 60 -6.46 9.67 13.37
CA GLU A 60 -5.69 10.54 12.48
C GLU A 60 -6.48 11.00 11.24
N LEU A 61 -7.47 10.23 10.80
CA LEU A 61 -8.30 10.56 9.65
C LEU A 61 -9.43 11.54 10.00
N GLU A 62 -9.89 11.56 11.25
CA GLU A 62 -10.88 12.53 11.76
C GLU A 62 -10.29 13.94 11.90
N ASP A 63 -8.99 14.07 12.18
CA ASP A 63 -8.29 15.36 12.28
C ASP A 63 -7.97 15.91 10.88
N ALA A 64 -8.95 16.56 10.25
CA ALA A 64 -8.83 17.06 8.88
C ALA A 64 -7.64 18.02 8.64
N PRO A 65 -7.34 19.00 9.52
CA PRO A 65 -6.14 19.85 9.36
C PRO A 65 -4.83 19.06 9.34
N ARG A 66 -4.69 18.10 10.27
CA ARG A 66 -3.49 17.26 10.36
C ARG A 66 -3.38 16.30 9.19
N LEU A 67 -4.51 15.73 8.75
CA LEU A 67 -4.61 14.91 7.55
C LEU A 67 -4.14 15.69 6.32
N LEU A 68 -4.65 16.91 6.12
CA LEU A 68 -4.26 17.75 5.00
C LEU A 68 -2.76 18.06 5.02
N ALA A 69 -2.23 18.44 6.18
CA ALA A 69 -0.79 18.72 6.33
C ALA A 69 0.07 17.50 5.97
N ARG A 70 -0.36 16.30 6.37
CA ARG A 70 0.33 15.05 6.02
C ARG A 70 0.26 14.73 4.53
N VAL A 71 -0.90 14.89 3.90
CA VAL A 71 -1.06 14.65 2.46
C VAL A 71 -0.21 15.62 1.66
N VAL A 72 -0.23 16.92 2.00
CA VAL A 72 0.60 17.94 1.34
C VAL A 72 2.07 17.60 1.53
N ARG A 73 2.51 17.26 2.74
CA ARG A 73 3.90 16.90 2.99
C ARG A 73 4.33 15.65 2.22
N ALA A 74 3.52 14.60 2.23
CA ALA A 74 3.79 13.40 1.43
C ALA A 74 3.95 13.73 -0.05
N HIS A 75 3.11 14.62 -0.60
CA HIS A 75 3.22 15.06 -1.99
C HIS A 75 4.53 15.81 -2.25
N LEU A 76 4.92 16.72 -1.36
CA LEU A 76 6.18 17.47 -1.49
C LEU A 76 7.41 16.56 -1.36
N ASP A 77 7.34 15.52 -0.54
CA ASP A 77 8.46 14.60 -0.31
C ASP A 77 8.65 13.62 -1.49
N THR A 78 7.58 13.21 -2.17
CA THR A 78 7.66 12.13 -3.19
C THR A 78 7.39 12.58 -4.63
N CYS A 79 6.90 13.80 -4.87
CA CYS A 79 6.62 14.30 -6.22
C CYS A 79 7.70 15.29 -6.70
N GLU A 80 8.34 14.99 -7.83
CA GLU A 80 9.31 15.89 -8.48
C GLU A 80 8.63 17.11 -9.13
N PHE A 81 7.39 16.95 -9.59
CA PHE A 81 6.66 17.95 -10.38
C PHE A 81 5.69 18.80 -9.54
N THR A 82 6.17 19.33 -8.42
CA THR A 82 5.37 20.25 -7.57
C THR A 82 5.45 21.68 -8.10
N ARG A 83 4.44 22.50 -7.77
CA ARG A 83 4.33 23.90 -8.24
C ARG A 83 5.65 24.68 -8.10
N ASP A 84 6.27 24.58 -6.94
CA ASP A 84 7.47 25.36 -6.62
C ASP A 84 8.70 24.79 -7.33
N ARG A 85 8.82 23.46 -7.41
CA ARG A 85 9.93 22.78 -8.12
C ARG A 85 9.93 23.09 -9.62
N VAL A 86 8.76 23.17 -10.24
CA VAL A 86 8.63 23.51 -11.66
C VAL A 86 8.56 25.01 -11.93
N ALA A 87 8.60 25.88 -10.91
CA ALA A 87 8.41 27.31 -11.08
C ALA A 87 9.46 27.93 -12.03
N ALA A 88 10.74 27.59 -11.86
CA ALA A 88 11.82 28.08 -12.71
C ALA A 88 11.69 27.58 -14.16
N MET A 89 11.34 26.30 -14.34
CA MET A 89 11.07 25.72 -15.66
C MET A 89 9.92 26.47 -16.36
N ARG A 90 8.83 26.73 -15.64
CA ARG A 90 7.65 27.46 -16.17
C ARG A 90 7.97 28.92 -16.48
N ALA A 91 8.78 29.59 -15.66
CA ALA A 91 9.22 30.96 -15.92
C ALA A 91 10.04 31.03 -17.21
N ARG A 92 11.05 30.17 -17.35
CA ARG A 92 11.87 30.07 -18.57
C ARG A 92 11.03 29.79 -19.83
N ALA A 93 10.04 28.90 -19.74
CA ALA A 93 9.15 28.60 -20.86
C ALA A 93 8.28 29.79 -21.28
N ARG A 94 7.99 30.75 -20.37
CA ARG A 94 7.30 32.00 -20.70
C ARG A 94 8.24 33.02 -21.34
N ASP A 95 9.47 33.12 -20.85
CA ASP A 95 10.47 34.08 -21.33
C ASP A 95 11.02 33.70 -22.71
N CYS A 96 11.17 32.40 -22.98
CA CYS A 96 11.62 31.88 -24.27
C CYS A 96 10.73 30.69 -24.67
N PRO A 97 9.63 30.95 -25.38
CA PRO A 97 8.70 29.90 -25.77
C PRO A 97 9.29 29.07 -26.91
N THR A 98 9.91 27.94 -26.58
CA THR A 98 10.28 26.92 -27.57
C THR A 98 9.14 25.93 -27.71
N TYR A 99 8.36 26.05 -28.79
CA TYR A 99 7.30 25.11 -29.09
C TYR A 99 7.87 23.89 -29.80
N SER A 100 7.91 22.74 -29.11
CA SER A 100 8.14 21.45 -29.74
C SER A 100 6.85 20.93 -30.37
N GLN A 101 6.96 20.01 -31.34
CA GLN A 101 5.79 19.27 -31.82
C GLN A 101 5.07 18.59 -30.64
N PRO A 102 3.73 18.50 -30.63
CA PRO A 102 2.98 17.92 -29.51
C PRO A 102 3.44 16.50 -29.12
N THR A 103 3.91 15.73 -30.10
CA THR A 103 4.46 14.38 -29.92
C THR A 103 5.75 14.36 -29.10
N LEU A 104 6.49 15.47 -29.03
CA LEU A 104 7.75 15.63 -28.30
C LEU A 104 7.58 16.40 -26.97
N ALA A 105 6.33 16.75 -26.61
CA ALA A 105 6.06 17.64 -25.48
C ALA A 105 6.08 16.93 -24.12
N CYS A 106 6.11 15.59 -24.07
CA CYS A 106 6.16 14.84 -22.82
C CYS A 106 7.57 14.91 -22.22
N PRO A 107 7.77 15.49 -21.03
CA PRO A 107 9.09 15.54 -20.39
C PRO A 107 9.71 14.16 -20.13
N LEU A 108 8.85 13.14 -19.99
CA LEU A 108 9.25 11.75 -19.79
C LEU A 108 9.47 11.00 -21.12
N ASN A 109 9.14 11.59 -22.27
CA ASN A 109 9.34 11.02 -23.60
C ASN A 109 9.84 12.06 -24.62
N PRO A 110 11.12 12.47 -24.55
CA PRO A 110 11.69 13.49 -25.42
C PRO A 110 11.98 13.01 -26.85
N ALA A 111 11.91 11.70 -27.14
CA ALA A 111 12.21 11.13 -28.45
C ALA A 111 11.37 9.85 -28.70
N PRO A 112 10.08 9.98 -29.01
CA PRO A 112 9.14 8.85 -29.18
C PRO A 112 9.51 7.93 -30.35
N GLU A 113 10.11 8.49 -31.40
CA GLU A 113 10.36 7.80 -32.68
C GLU A 113 11.60 6.90 -32.65
N LEU A 114 12.44 7.04 -31.62
CA LEU A 114 13.74 6.37 -31.51
C LEU A 114 13.78 5.31 -30.40
N GLN A 115 12.64 5.00 -29.76
CA GLN A 115 12.61 4.21 -28.53
C GLN A 115 11.73 2.96 -28.66
N SER A 116 12.19 1.88 -28.03
CA SER A 116 11.36 0.71 -27.81
C SER A 116 10.30 0.98 -26.72
N GLU A 117 9.16 0.29 -26.78
CA GLU A 117 8.13 0.36 -25.72
C GLU A 117 8.70 0.05 -24.32
N LYS A 118 9.74 -0.79 -24.27
CA LYS A 118 10.45 -1.14 -23.03
C LYS A 118 11.23 0.05 -22.45
N GLU A 119 11.93 0.81 -23.28
CA GLU A 119 12.65 2.00 -22.83
C GLU A 119 11.70 3.12 -22.42
N PHE A 120 10.59 3.27 -23.15
CA PHE A 120 9.52 4.21 -22.78
C PHE A 120 8.92 3.87 -21.41
N SER A 121 8.51 2.62 -21.20
CA SER A 121 7.91 2.18 -19.93
C SER A 121 8.86 2.30 -18.73
N GLN A 122 10.17 2.08 -18.92
CA GLN A 122 11.18 2.24 -17.87
C GLN A 122 11.29 3.68 -17.35
N ARG A 123 10.99 4.70 -18.18
CA ARG A 123 11.05 6.11 -17.74
C ARG A 123 9.95 6.47 -16.74
N PHE A 124 8.86 5.71 -16.70
CA PHE A 124 7.82 5.86 -15.69
C PHE A 124 8.18 5.22 -14.35
N ALA A 125 9.22 4.37 -14.28
CA ALA A 125 9.56 3.65 -13.06
C ALA A 125 9.78 4.57 -11.85
N HIS A 126 10.43 5.72 -12.06
CA HIS A 126 10.63 6.72 -11.01
C HIS A 126 9.31 7.36 -10.56
N VAL A 127 8.45 7.73 -11.51
CA VAL A 127 7.13 8.33 -11.23
C VAL A 127 6.23 7.34 -10.52
N ILE A 128 6.18 6.10 -10.98
CA ILE A 128 5.42 5.01 -10.37
C ILE A 128 5.93 4.78 -8.94
N ARG A 129 7.24 4.80 -8.71
CA ARG A 129 7.80 4.71 -7.35
C ARG A 129 7.36 5.88 -6.47
N GLY A 130 7.41 7.10 -6.97
CA GLY A 130 6.93 8.29 -6.25
C GLY A 130 5.44 8.20 -5.87
N VAL A 131 4.59 7.69 -6.78
CA VAL A 131 3.16 7.41 -6.49
C VAL A 131 3.03 6.30 -5.44
N ILE A 132 3.90 5.28 -5.51
CA ILE A 132 3.86 4.18 -4.56
C ILE A 132 4.17 4.66 -3.15
N ASP A 133 5.27 5.41 -3.03
CA ASP A 133 5.78 5.96 -1.78
C ASP A 133 4.80 6.99 -1.22
N PHE A 134 4.24 7.87 -2.08
CA PHE A 134 3.18 8.82 -1.69
C PHE A 134 2.03 8.13 -0.99
N ALA A 135 1.45 7.10 -1.64
CA ALA A 135 0.32 6.38 -1.08
C ALA A 135 0.69 5.69 0.24
N GLY A 136 1.92 5.18 0.38
CA GLY A 136 2.42 4.58 1.62
C GLY A 136 2.48 5.55 2.81
N LEU A 137 2.56 6.85 2.56
CA LEU A 137 2.61 7.91 3.58
C LEU A 137 1.22 8.42 4.02
N ILE A 138 0.17 8.12 3.24
CA ILE A 138 -1.21 8.52 3.56
C ILE A 138 -1.70 7.69 4.76
N PRO A 139 -2.16 8.33 5.86
CA PRO A 139 -2.73 7.62 7.00
C PRO A 139 -3.83 6.64 6.58
N GLY A 140 -3.82 5.45 7.16
CA GLY A 140 -4.78 4.38 6.84
C GLY A 140 -4.52 3.61 5.54
N PHE A 141 -3.67 4.09 4.62
CA PHE A 141 -3.40 3.38 3.37
C PHE A 141 -2.73 2.01 3.60
N GLN A 142 -1.89 1.91 4.63
CA GLN A 142 -1.20 0.65 4.98
C GLN A 142 -2.15 -0.40 5.57
N LEU A 143 -3.32 -0.01 6.07
CA LEU A 143 -4.34 -0.91 6.60
C LEU A 143 -5.13 -1.62 5.51
N LEU A 144 -5.10 -1.11 4.27
CA LEU A 144 -5.74 -1.75 3.13
C LEU A 144 -5.14 -3.13 2.86
N THR A 145 -5.97 -4.05 2.37
CA THR A 145 -5.49 -5.36 1.90
C THR A 145 -4.50 -5.18 0.75
N GLN A 146 -3.65 -6.17 0.48
CA GLN A 146 -2.71 -6.08 -0.64
C GLN A 146 -3.44 -5.88 -1.97
N ASP A 147 -4.57 -6.55 -2.18
CA ASP A 147 -5.36 -6.40 -3.40
C ASP A 147 -5.93 -4.99 -3.54
N ASP A 148 -6.47 -4.43 -2.46
CA ASP A 148 -6.99 -3.05 -2.48
C ASP A 148 -5.88 -2.03 -2.74
N LYS A 149 -4.66 -2.28 -2.24
CA LYS A 149 -3.50 -1.45 -2.56
C LYS A 149 -3.16 -1.52 -4.04
N PHE A 150 -3.10 -2.72 -4.64
CA PHE A 150 -2.80 -2.89 -6.06
C PHE A 150 -3.89 -2.31 -6.97
N THR A 151 -5.16 -2.62 -6.70
CA THR A 151 -6.29 -2.12 -7.49
C THR A 151 -6.35 -0.60 -7.45
N ARG A 152 -6.23 0.04 -6.29
CA ARG A 152 -6.24 1.52 -6.20
C ARG A 152 -5.05 2.19 -6.88
N LYS A 153 -3.92 1.50 -7.05
CA LYS A 153 -2.77 2.02 -7.82
C LYS A 153 -3.02 1.96 -9.33
N MET A 154 -3.84 1.02 -9.81
CA MET A 154 -4.11 0.80 -11.24
C MET A 154 -5.37 1.49 -11.76
N THR A 155 -6.35 1.83 -10.91
CA THR A 155 -7.61 2.48 -11.33
C THR A 155 -7.50 3.95 -11.73
N ASN A 156 -6.28 4.48 -11.90
CA ASN A 156 -6.03 5.84 -12.44
C ASN A 156 -5.23 5.82 -13.76
N SER A 157 -5.15 4.67 -14.44
CA SER A 157 -4.59 4.54 -15.80
C SER A 157 -5.69 4.53 -16.86
#